data_AF-A0A346PIW2-F1
#
_entry.id   AF-A0A346PIW2-F1
#
_cell.length_a   1.000
_cell.length_b   1.000
_cell.length_c   1.000
_cell.angle_alpha   90.00
_cell.angle_beta   90.00
_cell.angle_gamma   90.00
#
_symmetry.space_group_name_H-M   'P 1'
#
loop_
_entity.id
_entity.type
_entity.pdbx_description
1 polymer ?
#
loop_
_entity_poly.entity_id
_entity_poly.type
_entity_poly.pdbx_seq_one_letter_code
_entity_poly.pdbx_strand_id
1 'polypeptide(L)'
;MAIETTVNSLSLAEQVVLLGVTVVDREDETPVQTHELRRTCMNCVEDADTEVVGSLTEADVMRTLYRLEAEDIVEEIETSRTSPTGKGRPAYALAEQPETILEAVDDALVESVLE
;
A
#
# COMPACT_ATOMS: atom_id res chain seq x y z
N MET A 1 -9.24 6.92 -15.56
CA MET A 1 -10.46 7.64 -15.07
C MET A 1 -11.13 6.95 -13.89
N ALA A 2 -11.29 5.61 -13.88
CA ALA A 2 -11.82 4.91 -12.70
C ALA A 2 -10.85 4.97 -11.51
N ILE A 3 -9.56 4.66 -11.72
CA ILE A 3 -8.56 4.60 -10.64
C ILE A 3 -8.36 5.93 -9.92
N GLU A 4 -8.23 7.03 -10.66
CA GLU A 4 -8.12 8.38 -10.08
C GLU A 4 -9.32 8.73 -9.19
N THR A 5 -10.54 8.31 -9.58
CA THR A 5 -11.73 8.52 -8.74
C THR A 5 -11.68 7.66 -7.47
N THR A 6 -11.27 6.40 -7.58
CA THR A 6 -11.11 5.51 -6.43
C THR A 6 -10.04 6.02 -5.47
N VAL A 7 -8.86 6.39 -5.97
CA VAL A 7 -7.75 6.94 -5.19
C VAL A 7 -8.15 8.23 -4.48
N ASN A 8 -8.82 9.15 -5.17
CA ASN A 8 -9.34 10.39 -4.54
C ASN A 8 -10.41 10.13 -3.46
N SER A 9 -11.05 8.96 -3.46
CA SER A 9 -11.99 8.55 -2.42
C SER A 9 -11.33 7.87 -1.21
N LEU A 10 -10.04 7.57 -1.29
CA LEU A 10 -9.26 7.01 -0.20
C LEU A 10 -8.92 8.10 0.81
N SER A 11 -8.98 7.75 2.08
CA SER A 11 -8.41 8.56 3.16
C SER A 11 -6.89 8.66 3.02
N LEU A 12 -6.30 9.67 3.67
CA LEU A 12 -4.84 9.85 3.68
C LEU A 12 -4.09 8.58 4.12
N ALA A 13 -4.56 7.90 5.17
CA ALA A 13 -3.95 6.65 5.63
C ALA A 13 -4.04 5.54 4.58
N GLU A 14 -5.14 5.46 3.84
CA GLU A 14 -5.32 4.48 2.77
C GLU A 14 -4.43 4.79 1.56
N GLN A 15 -4.28 6.08 1.20
CA GLN A 15 -3.36 6.51 0.15
C GLN A 15 -1.90 6.22 0.52
N VAL A 16 -1.51 6.39 1.78
CA VAL A 16 -0.17 6.01 2.28
C VAL A 16 0.07 4.50 2.15
N VAL A 17 -0.94 3.67 2.43
CA VAL A 17 -0.81 2.21 2.23
C VAL A 17 -0.66 1.87 0.77
N LEU A 18 -1.45 2.49 -0.12
CA LEU A 18 -1.35 2.30 -1.56
C LEU A 18 0.03 2.74 -2.10
N LEU A 19 0.54 3.89 -1.64
CA LEU A 19 1.90 4.35 -1.95
C LEU A 19 2.96 3.37 -1.44
N GLY A 20 2.80 2.82 -0.24
CA GLY A 20 3.70 1.80 0.30
C GLY A 20 3.77 0.56 -0.60
N VAL A 21 2.64 0.07 -1.12
CA VAL A 21 2.63 -1.06 -2.07
C VAL A 21 3.32 -0.64 -3.38
N THR A 22 3.05 0.58 -3.85
CA THR A 22 3.62 1.13 -5.09
C THR A 22 5.14 1.27 -5.03
N VAL A 23 5.69 1.72 -3.90
CA VAL A 23 7.14 1.81 -3.68
C VAL A 23 7.78 0.43 -3.73
N VAL A 24 7.22 -0.53 -2.98
CA VAL A 24 7.75 -1.91 -2.94
C VAL A 24 7.66 -2.58 -4.31
N ASP A 25 6.61 -2.30 -5.07
CA ASP A 25 6.47 -2.80 -6.44
C ASP A 25 7.53 -2.22 -7.39
N ARG A 26 7.81 -0.91 -7.28
CA ARG A 26 8.88 -0.25 -8.05
C ARG A 26 10.29 -0.77 -7.73
N GLU A 27 10.49 -1.30 -6.53
CA GLU A 27 11.75 -1.93 -6.12
C GLU A 27 11.82 -3.43 -6.47
N ASP A 28 10.85 -3.96 -7.22
CA ASP A 28 10.71 -5.39 -7.55
C ASP A 28 10.65 -6.28 -6.29
N GLU A 29 10.11 -5.76 -5.19
CA GLU A 29 10.00 -6.44 -3.89
C GLU A 29 8.58 -6.98 -3.59
N THR A 30 7.65 -6.90 -4.56
CA THR A 30 6.33 -7.53 -4.48
C THR A 30 6.37 -9.04 -4.81
N PRO A 31 5.47 -9.87 -4.25
CA PRO A 31 4.35 -9.51 -3.37
C PRO A 31 4.77 -9.28 -1.91
N VAL A 32 4.24 -8.23 -1.30
CA VAL A 32 4.60 -7.75 0.04
C VAL A 32 3.64 -8.25 1.11
N GLN A 33 4.15 -8.67 2.26
CA GLN A 33 3.30 -9.04 3.40
C GLN A 33 2.95 -7.82 4.25
N THR A 34 1.77 -7.83 4.88
CA THR A 34 1.25 -6.69 5.68
C THR A 34 2.25 -6.11 6.69
N HIS A 35 3.04 -6.96 7.36
CA HIS A 35 4.01 -6.52 8.36
C HIS A 35 5.22 -5.79 7.76
N GLU A 36 5.67 -6.20 6.58
CA GLU A 36 6.73 -5.54 5.80
C GLU A 36 6.19 -4.22 5.25
N LEU A 37 5.00 -4.26 4.64
CA LEU A 37 4.33 -3.09 4.09
C LEU A 37 4.11 -1.99 5.15
N ARG A 38 3.67 -2.35 6.36
CA ARG A 38 3.49 -1.38 7.45
C ARG A 38 4.78 -0.63 7.76
N ARG A 39 5.93 -1.31 7.69
CA ARG A 39 7.25 -0.68 7.90
C ARG A 39 7.58 0.25 6.74
N THR A 40 7.31 -0.14 5.51
CA THR A 40 7.46 0.73 4.34
C THR A 40 6.62 1.99 4.48
N CYS A 41 5.33 1.85 4.83
CA CYS A 41 4.43 3.00 5.05
C CYS A 41 4.95 3.99 6.09
N MET A 42 5.63 3.51 7.15
CA MET A 42 6.25 4.37 8.16
C MET A 42 7.44 5.16 7.60
N ASN A 43 8.25 4.54 6.74
CA ASN A 43 9.41 5.19 6.12
C ASN A 43 9.01 6.18 5.03
N CYS A 44 7.95 5.87 4.27
CA CYS A 44 7.41 6.73 3.21
C CYS A 44 6.97 8.11 3.73
N VAL A 45 6.61 8.22 5.00
CA VAL A 45 5.90 9.39 5.54
C VAL A 45 6.67 10.03 6.70
N GLU A 46 7.99 9.84 6.74
CA GLU A 46 8.83 10.59 7.69
C GLU A 46 8.81 12.11 7.41
N ASP A 47 8.40 12.55 6.22
CA ASP A 47 8.30 13.97 5.82
C ASP A 47 6.87 14.55 5.66
N ALA A 48 5.83 13.72 5.46
CA ALA A 48 4.42 14.18 5.40
C ALA A 48 3.68 13.90 6.73
N ASP A 49 2.81 14.82 7.18
CA ASP A 49 1.98 14.74 8.40
C ASP A 49 2.11 13.47 9.29
N THR A 50 3.18 13.45 10.09
CA THR A 50 3.61 12.32 10.95
C THR A 50 2.56 11.83 11.93
N GLU A 51 1.54 12.64 12.24
CA GLU A 51 0.47 12.29 13.18
C GLU A 51 -0.46 11.18 12.63
N VAL A 52 -0.77 11.20 11.33
CA VAL A 52 -1.69 10.23 10.72
C VAL A 52 -1.02 8.86 10.59
N VAL A 53 0.24 8.82 10.15
CA VAL A 53 0.99 7.57 10.00
C VAL A 53 1.48 7.00 11.32
N GLY A 54 1.77 7.84 12.31
CA GLY A 54 2.09 7.40 13.67
C GLY A 54 0.98 6.55 14.32
N SER A 55 -0.25 6.67 13.82
CA SER A 55 -1.41 5.88 14.27
C SER A 55 -1.70 4.62 13.44
N LEU A 56 -1.00 4.39 12.32
CA LEU A 56 -1.30 3.32 11.38
C LEU A 56 -1.04 1.93 12.00
N THR A 57 -2.11 1.16 12.22
CA THR A 57 -2.04 -0.18 12.79
C THR A 57 -1.99 -1.26 11.70
N GLU A 58 -1.53 -2.48 12.05
CA GLU A 58 -1.58 -3.63 11.13
C GLU A 58 -3.02 -3.92 10.66
N ALA A 59 -4.01 -3.69 11.53
CA ALA A 59 -5.42 -3.87 11.18
C ALA A 59 -5.91 -2.85 10.15
N ASP A 60 -5.42 -1.61 10.21
CA ASP A 60 -5.77 -0.57 9.24
C ASP A 60 -5.14 -0.86 7.88
N VAL A 61 -3.88 -1.33 7.87
CA VAL A 61 -3.22 -1.81 6.64
C VAL A 61 -4.01 -2.97 6.04
N MET A 62 -4.38 -4.00 6.82
CA MET A 62 -5.17 -5.12 6.29
C MET A 62 -6.53 -4.69 5.74
N ARG A 63 -7.26 -3.84 6.46
CA ARG A 63 -8.55 -3.31 5.98
C ARG A 63 -8.41 -2.55 4.68
N THR A 64 -7.35 -1.75 4.57
CA THR A 64 -7.06 -1.01 3.35
C THR A 64 -6.75 -1.97 2.21
N LEU A 65 -5.90 -2.97 2.42
CA LEU A 65 -5.56 -3.96 1.40
C LEU A 65 -6.79 -4.72 0.90
N TYR A 66 -7.71 -5.12 1.79
CA TYR A 66 -8.97 -5.73 1.37
C TYR A 66 -9.86 -4.79 0.56
N ARG A 67 -9.88 -3.49 0.90
CA ARG A 67 -10.62 -2.50 0.11
C ARG A 67 -9.99 -2.32 -1.28
N LEU A 68 -8.66 -2.21 -1.35
CA LEU A 68 -7.94 -2.03 -2.60
C LEU A 68 -8.06 -3.28 -3.50
N GLU A 69 -8.09 -4.48 -2.91
CA GLU A 69 -8.30 -5.73 -3.63
C GLU A 69 -9.72 -5.83 -4.19
N ALA A 70 -10.73 -5.44 -3.41
CA ALA A 70 -12.11 -5.36 -3.88
C ALA A 70 -12.34 -4.36 -5.03
N GLU A 71 -11.43 -3.40 -5.20
CA GLU A 71 -11.43 -2.40 -6.28
C GLU A 71 -10.46 -2.77 -7.42
N ASP A 72 -9.89 -3.98 -7.42
CA ASP A 72 -8.91 -4.47 -8.41
C ASP A 72 -7.65 -3.58 -8.53
N ILE A 73 -7.27 -2.85 -7.47
CA ILE A 73 -6.05 -2.00 -7.45
C ILE A 73 -4.83 -2.81 -7.00
N VAL A 74 -5.04 -3.75 -6.08
CA VAL A 74 -4.02 -4.71 -5.63
C VAL A 74 -4.55 -6.12 -5.77
N GLU A 75 -3.67 -7.09 -5.92
CA GLU A 75 -4.01 -8.50 -5.96
C GLU A 75 -3.41 -9.22 -4.75
N GLU A 76 -4.20 -10.06 -4.08
CA GLU A 76 -3.69 -11.00 -3.09
C GLU A 76 -2.98 -12.16 -3.79
N ILE A 77 -1.67 -12.29 -3.57
CA ILE A 77 -0.85 -13.34 -4.14
C ILE A 77 -0.66 -14.46 -3.12
N GLU A 78 -1.08 -15.67 -3.49
CA GLU A 78 -0.82 -16.88 -2.70
C GLU A 78 0.69 -17.16 -2.64
N THR A 79 1.30 -17.01 -1.46
CA THR A 79 2.71 -17.34 -1.26
C THR A 79 2.90 -18.73 -0.68
N SER A 80 3.90 -19.45 -1.17
CA SER A 80 4.33 -20.74 -0.59
C SER A 80 4.96 -20.60 0.81
N ARG A 81 5.15 -19.37 1.31
CA ARG A 81 5.66 -19.09 2.66
C ARG A 81 4.55 -19.31 3.69
N THR A 82 4.29 -20.57 4.01
CA THR A 82 3.41 -20.95 5.12
C THR A 82 4.06 -20.60 6.45
N SER A 83 3.38 -19.79 7.28
CA SER A 83 3.72 -19.63 8.70
C SER A 83 3.79 -21.00 9.40
N PRO A 84 4.56 -21.16 10.50
CA PRO A 84 4.57 -22.39 11.31
C PRO A 84 3.18 -22.87 11.78
N THR A 85 2.17 -21.98 11.78
CA THR A 85 0.78 -22.28 12.14
C THR A 85 -0.12 -22.67 10.97
N GLY A 86 0.43 -22.88 9.77
CA GLY A 86 -0.31 -23.40 8.60
C GLY A 86 -1.22 -22.39 7.90
N LYS A 87 -1.17 -21.11 8.27
CA LYS A 87 -1.79 -20.02 7.52
C LYS A 87 -0.68 -19.05 7.09
N GLY A 88 -0.32 -19.06 5.81
CA GLY A 88 0.50 -17.98 5.26
C GLY A 88 -0.22 -16.65 5.53
N ARG A 89 0.53 -15.60 5.88
CA ARG A 89 -0.06 -14.26 5.84
C ARG A 89 -0.23 -13.88 4.37
N PRO A 90 -1.36 -13.25 3.99
CA PRO A 90 -1.56 -12.81 2.62
C PRO A 90 -0.43 -11.85 2.22
N ALA A 91 -0.02 -11.93 0.96
CA ALA A 91 0.92 -11.01 0.35
C ALA A 91 0.21 -10.31 -0.81
N TYR A 92 0.61 -9.08 -1.11
CA TYR A 92 -0.10 -8.26 -2.09
C TYR A 92 0.88 -7.68 -3.12
N ALA A 93 0.42 -7.56 -4.37
CA ALA A 93 1.12 -6.86 -5.44
C ALA A 93 0.17 -5.84 -6.09
N LEU A 94 0.71 -4.85 -6.82
CA LEU A 94 -0.14 -3.96 -7.61
C LEU A 94 -0.77 -4.75 -8.77
N ALA A 95 -2.06 -4.50 -9.02
CA ALA A 95 -2.73 -4.97 -10.24
C ALA A 95 -2.61 -3.95 -11.40
N GLU A 96 -2.12 -2.75 -11.09
CA GLU A 96 -1.97 -1.61 -11.99
C GLU A 96 -0.50 -1.18 -12.07
N GLN A 97 -0.14 -0.43 -13.12
CA GLN A 97 1.24 0.08 -13.24
C GLN A 97 1.54 1.08 -12.12
N PRO A 98 2.73 1.02 -11.48
CA PRO A 98 3.09 1.95 -10.42
C PRO A 98 2.94 3.43 -10.81
N GLU A 99 3.31 3.77 -12.05
CA GLU A 99 3.20 5.13 -12.58
C GLU A 99 1.75 5.61 -12.60
N THR A 100 0.79 4.75 -12.98
CA THR A 100 -0.64 5.07 -12.96
C THR A 100 -1.12 5.43 -11.55
N ILE A 101 -0.59 4.75 -10.53
CA ILE A 101 -0.94 5.02 -9.13
C ILE A 101 -0.34 6.35 -8.69
N LEU A 102 0.93 6.60 -9.02
CA LEU A 102 1.62 7.85 -8.68
C LEU A 102 0.96 9.06 -9.34
N GLU A 103 0.49 8.94 -10.57
CA GLU A 103 -0.26 10.01 -11.25
C GLU A 103 -1.66 10.25 -10.65
N ALA A 104 -2.21 9.29 -9.89
CA ALA A 104 -3.54 9.36 -9.31
C ALA A 104 -3.57 9.81 -7.85
N VAL A 105 -2.46 9.64 -7.12
CA VAL A 105 -2.30 10.06 -5.72
C VAL A 105 -1.92 11.54 -5.68
N ASP A 106 -2.26 12.23 -4.58
CA ASP A 106 -1.93 13.64 -4.39
C ASP A 106 -0.42 13.89 -4.56
N ASP A 107 -0.06 14.89 -5.39
CA ASP A 107 1.33 15.21 -5.73
C ASP A 107 2.17 15.45 -4.46
N ALA A 108 1.61 16.11 -3.44
CA ALA A 108 2.34 16.40 -2.20
C ALA A 108 2.69 15.13 -1.42
N LEU A 109 1.85 14.10 -1.51
CA LEU A 109 2.16 12.80 -0.93
C LEU A 109 3.23 12.07 -1.75
N VAL A 110 3.13 12.11 -3.07
CA VAL A 110 4.12 11.49 -3.96
C VAL A 110 5.52 12.10 -3.76
N GLU A 111 5.61 13.42 -3.69
CA GLU A 111 6.85 14.15 -3.42
C GLU A 111 7.46 13.72 -2.07
N SER A 112 6.65 13.59 -1.02
CA SER A 112 7.14 13.18 0.30
C SER A 112 7.73 11.77 0.37
N VAL A 113 7.37 10.89 -0.57
CA VAL A 113 7.78 9.48 -0.59
C VAL A 113 8.98 9.23 -1.52
N LEU A 114 9.16 10.05 -2.56
CA LEU A 114 10.13 9.81 -3.63
C LEU A 114 11.39 10.68 -3.57
N GLU A 115 11.48 11.62 -2.61
CA GLU A 115 12.65 12.50 -2.41
C GLU A 115 13.75 11.92 -1.49
#